data_AF-A0A9D4NE85-F1
#
_entry.id   AF-A0A9D4NE85-F1
#
_cell.length_a   1.000
_cell.length_b   1.000
_cell.length_c   1.000
_cell.angle_alpha   90.00
_cell.angle_beta   90.00
_cell.angle_gamma   90.00
#
_symmetry.space_group_name_H-M   'P 1'
#
loop_
_entity.id
_entity.type
_entity.pdbx_description
1 polymer ?
#
loop_
_entity_poly.entity_id
_entity_poly.type
_entity_poly.pdbx_seq_one_letter_code
_entity_poly.pdbx_strand_id
1 'polypeptide(L)'
;MKKNFTPLNKRQLEIVNNQQDIRKDLYDIIKDEVKDSCFVLLQENRRIAVPKANLPASVMQVAELVKNSGSDNMSNVMMDKLQLTEQDCEALKNETTAQSFSDVWKEQRKGRLTASIFQRISTRVDTLRKDPSADPSALLKTVLGKAEVKQTSAMKHGIALEPVAKKAYVTLMKSKHKRFKSKDSGLAVLQSKPFIAASADLETDCE
;
A
#
# COMPACT_ATOMS: atom_id res chain seq x y z
N MET A 1 31.48 -2.87 -30.08
CA MET A 1 30.17 -2.70 -29.42
C MET A 1 29.55 -1.37 -29.87
N LYS A 2 28.56 -1.41 -30.78
CA LYS A 2 27.81 -0.20 -31.16
C LYS A 2 26.85 0.14 -30.00
N LYS A 3 26.94 1.34 -29.45
CA LYS A 3 25.99 1.84 -28.44
C LYS A 3 24.66 2.08 -29.15
N ASN A 4 23.68 1.19 -28.95
CA ASN A 4 22.34 1.27 -29.54
C ASN A 4 21.43 2.34 -28.89
N PHE A 5 22.01 3.34 -28.24
CA PHE A 5 21.26 4.37 -27.55
C PHE A 5 21.87 5.74 -27.83
N THR A 6 21.15 6.54 -28.60
CA THR A 6 21.40 7.97 -28.79
C THR A 6 20.77 8.73 -27.62
N PRO A 7 21.52 9.57 -26.89
CA PRO A 7 20.96 10.40 -25.84
C PRO A 7 19.95 11.40 -26.44
N LEU A 8 18.86 11.63 -25.71
CA LEU A 8 17.81 12.57 -26.10
C LEU A 8 18.41 13.96 -26.27
N ASN A 9 18.05 14.64 -27.37
CA ASN A 9 18.50 16.00 -27.61
C ASN A 9 17.80 17.00 -26.66
N LYS A 10 18.32 18.22 -26.52
CA LYS A 10 17.76 19.25 -25.61
C LYS A 10 16.25 19.47 -25.80
N ARG A 11 15.78 19.47 -27.05
CA ARG A 11 14.36 19.63 -27.39
C ARG A 11 13.51 18.45 -26.93
N GLN A 12 14.02 17.23 -27.06
CA GLN A 12 13.36 16.02 -26.56
C GLN A 12 13.34 15.97 -25.03
N LEU A 13 14.39 16.45 -24.36
CA LEU A 13 14.42 16.60 -22.90
C LEU A 13 13.41 17.63 -22.39
N GLU A 14 13.27 18.76 -23.09
CA GLU A 14 12.25 19.77 -22.80
C GLU A 14 10.83 19.21 -22.96
N ILE A 15 10.57 18.47 -24.05
CA ILE A 15 9.27 17.81 -24.29
C ILE A 15 8.97 16.76 -23.20
N VAL A 16 9.96 15.98 -22.77
CA VAL A 16 9.82 14.99 -21.69
C VAL A 16 9.53 15.67 -20.36
N ASN A 17 10.21 16.78 -20.06
CA ASN A 17 9.99 17.57 -18.85
C ASN A 17 8.62 18.28 -18.87
N ASN A 18 8.10 18.60 -20.05
CA ASN A 18 6.81 19.29 -20.24
C ASN A 18 5.62 18.33 -20.52
N GLN A 19 5.79 17.03 -20.25
CA GLN A 19 4.79 16.02 -20.56
C GLN A 19 3.42 16.24 -19.89
N GLN A 20 3.37 16.91 -18.74
CA GLN A 20 2.11 17.22 -18.07
C GLN A 20 1.34 18.32 -18.80
N ASP A 21 2.02 19.35 -19.28
CA ASP A 21 1.40 20.45 -20.02
C ASP A 21 0.94 19.98 -21.40
N ILE A 22 1.74 19.18 -22.10
CA ILE A 22 1.35 18.59 -23.40
C ILE A 22 0.12 17.68 -23.27
N ARG A 23 0.02 16.92 -22.17
CA ARG A 23 -1.17 16.07 -21.92
C ARG A 23 -2.42 16.89 -21.64
N LYS A 24 -2.26 18.05 -21.00
CA LYS A 24 -3.36 18.96 -20.71
C LYS A 24 -3.85 19.64 -21.99
N ASP A 25 -2.93 20.17 -22.78
CA ASP A 25 -3.24 20.79 -24.08
C ASP A 25 -3.92 19.80 -25.03
N LEU A 26 -3.41 18.56 -25.10
CA LEU A 26 -4.02 17.51 -25.91
C LEU A 26 -5.44 17.17 -25.45
N TYR A 27 -5.67 17.13 -24.13
CA TYR A 27 -6.99 16.88 -23.57
C TYR A 27 -7.96 18.00 -23.92
N ASP A 28 -7.55 19.26 -23.78
CA ASP A 28 -8.39 20.43 -24.06
C ASP A 28 -8.79 20.46 -25.55
N ILE A 29 -7.85 20.16 -26.46
CA ILE A 29 -8.13 20.04 -27.90
C ILE A 29 -9.13 18.92 -28.20
N ILE A 30 -8.92 17.72 -27.64
CA ILE A 30 -9.81 16.58 -27.88
C ILE A 30 -11.20 16.83 -27.30
N LYS A 31 -11.29 17.53 -26.17
CA LYS A 31 -12.55 17.89 -25.53
C LYS A 31 -13.36 18.87 -26.37
N ASP A 32 -12.72 19.84 -27.01
CA ASP A 32 -13.42 20.82 -27.85
C ASP A 32 -13.91 20.21 -29.17
N GLU A 33 -13.11 19.35 -29.79
CA GLU A 33 -13.45 18.72 -31.08
C GLU A 33 -14.39 17.51 -30.95
N VAL A 34 -14.18 16.66 -29.93
CA VAL A 34 -14.90 15.39 -29.78
C VAL A 34 -15.29 15.14 -28.32
N LYS A 35 -16.28 15.91 -27.84
CA LYS A 35 -16.81 15.83 -26.47
C LYS A 35 -17.19 14.41 -26.02
N ASP A 36 -17.81 13.63 -26.91
CA ASP A 36 -18.30 12.28 -26.57
C ASP A 36 -17.24 11.17 -26.79
N SER A 37 -15.99 11.54 -27.06
CA SER A 37 -14.93 10.54 -27.23
C SER A 37 -14.75 9.72 -25.95
N CYS A 38 -14.43 8.43 -26.11
CA CYS A 38 -14.14 7.56 -24.96
C CYS A 38 -13.01 8.11 -24.08
N PHE A 39 -12.06 8.88 -24.63
CA PHE A 39 -10.98 9.53 -23.90
C PHE A 39 -11.46 10.67 -22.99
N VAL A 40 -12.33 11.54 -23.48
CA VAL A 40 -12.93 12.63 -22.70
C VAL A 40 -13.84 12.05 -21.64
N LEU A 41 -14.71 11.09 -22.02
CA LEU A 41 -15.56 10.38 -21.08
C LEU A 41 -14.75 9.64 -20.01
N LEU A 42 -13.61 9.03 -20.32
CA LEU A 42 -12.74 8.38 -19.32
C LEU A 42 -12.04 9.37 -18.40
N GLN A 43 -11.67 10.54 -18.91
CA GLN A 43 -10.99 11.59 -18.14
C GLN A 43 -11.97 12.35 -17.23
N GLU A 44 -13.17 12.65 -17.73
CA GLU A 44 -14.26 13.30 -16.98
C GLU A 44 -14.93 12.33 -16.00
N ASN A 45 -15.08 11.05 -16.39
CA ASN A 45 -15.42 9.97 -15.48
C ASN A 45 -14.19 9.38 -14.77
N ARG A 46 -13.05 10.10 -14.68
CA ARG A 46 -12.06 9.77 -13.65
C ARG A 46 -12.79 9.89 -12.35
N ARG A 47 -13.16 8.73 -11.81
CA ARG A 47 -13.75 8.46 -10.49
C ARG A 47 -13.99 9.77 -9.77
N ILE A 48 -15.26 10.21 -9.74
CA ILE A 48 -15.75 11.19 -8.75
C ILE A 48 -14.87 10.99 -7.54
N ALA A 49 -14.03 11.98 -7.21
CA ALA A 49 -13.07 11.83 -6.14
C ALA A 49 -13.88 11.35 -4.95
N VAL A 50 -13.79 10.06 -4.64
CA VAL A 50 -14.50 9.49 -3.50
C VAL A 50 -14.01 10.37 -2.37
N PRO A 51 -14.91 11.07 -1.65
CA PRO A 51 -14.49 11.97 -0.59
C PRO A 51 -13.49 11.16 0.23
N LYS A 52 -12.22 11.62 0.27
CA LYS A 52 -11.15 10.88 0.93
C LYS A 52 -11.71 10.54 2.29
N ALA A 53 -11.93 9.24 2.55
CA ALA A 53 -12.31 8.82 3.87
C ALA A 53 -11.29 9.49 4.82
N ASN A 54 -11.76 10.02 5.95
CA ASN A 54 -10.86 10.55 6.97
C ASN A 54 -10.05 9.36 7.49
N LEU A 55 -8.95 9.05 6.81
CA LEU A 55 -8.09 7.94 7.12
C LEU A 55 -7.19 8.35 8.27
N PRO A 56 -6.89 7.43 9.19
CA PRO A 56 -5.95 7.71 10.24
C PRO A 56 -4.55 8.00 9.66
N ALA A 57 -3.78 8.81 10.36
CA ALA A 57 -2.40 9.10 9.99
C ALA A 57 -1.55 7.81 9.96
N SER A 58 -0.62 7.73 9.00
CA SER A 58 0.34 6.63 8.96
C SER A 58 1.36 6.74 10.10
N VAL A 59 2.00 5.62 10.47
CA VAL A 59 3.02 5.61 11.53
C VAL A 59 4.18 6.56 11.20
N MET A 60 4.53 6.68 9.92
CA MET A 60 5.57 7.59 9.45
C MET A 60 5.18 9.06 9.64
N GLN A 61 3.92 9.41 9.37
CA GLN A 61 3.40 10.76 9.58
C GLN A 61 3.38 11.12 11.06
N VAL A 62 2.90 10.21 11.92
CA VAL A 62 2.91 10.42 13.37
C VAL A 62 4.34 10.58 13.89
N ALA A 63 5.28 9.74 13.43
CA ALA A 63 6.68 9.84 13.82
C ALA A 63 7.29 11.21 13.45
N GLU A 64 6.95 11.75 12.28
CA GLU A 64 7.44 13.07 11.85
C GLU A 64 6.86 14.20 12.72
N LEU A 65 5.57 14.12 13.06
CA LEU A 65 4.93 15.07 13.97
C LEU A 65 5.58 15.07 15.36
N VAL A 66 5.92 13.88 15.88
CA VAL A 66 6.57 13.73 17.19
C VAL A 66 8.00 14.27 17.17
N LYS A 67 8.76 14.03 16.10
CA LYS A 67 10.12 14.61 15.95
C LYS A 67 10.11 16.13 16.01
N ASN A 68 9.16 16.76 15.31
CA ASN A 68 9.05 18.22 15.28
C ASN A 68 8.64 18.82 16.64
N SER A 69 8.10 17.99 17.56
CA SER A 69 7.64 18.44 18.87
C SER A 69 8.76 18.49 19.94
N GLY A 70 9.95 17.93 19.67
CA GLY A 70 11.13 18.07 20.56
C GLY A 70 10.99 17.47 21.97
N SER A 71 10.12 16.47 22.18
CA SER A 71 9.84 15.90 23.51
C SER A 71 10.84 14.80 23.92
N ASP A 72 11.28 14.80 25.18
CA ASP A 72 12.18 13.78 25.75
C ASP A 72 11.57 12.36 25.84
N ASN A 73 10.23 12.24 25.80
CA ASN A 73 9.52 10.95 25.88
C ASN A 73 8.79 10.59 24.58
N MET A 74 9.54 10.57 23.48
CA MET A 74 9.00 10.37 22.13
C MET A 74 8.16 9.10 21.97
N SER A 75 8.52 8.00 22.65
CA SER A 75 7.82 6.72 22.50
C SER A 75 6.39 6.76 23.03
N ASN A 76 6.18 7.35 24.21
CA ASN A 76 4.84 7.43 24.80
C ASN A 76 3.94 8.39 24.02
N VAL A 77 4.50 9.54 23.61
CA VAL A 77 3.79 10.52 22.76
C VAL A 77 3.42 9.91 21.40
N MET A 78 4.31 9.10 20.82
CA MET A 78 4.02 8.39 19.57
C MET A 78 2.89 7.38 19.74
N MET A 79 2.87 6.60 20.83
CA MET A 79 1.81 5.63 21.09
C MET A 79 0.45 6.30 21.33
N ASP A 80 0.44 7.43 22.03
CA ASP A 80 -0.77 8.23 22.28
C ASP A 80 -1.37 8.77 20.96
N LYS A 81 -0.53 9.36 20.11
CA LYS A 81 -0.95 9.86 18.78
C LYS A 81 -1.29 8.77 17.77
N LEU A 82 -0.91 7.51 18.03
CA LEU A 82 -1.20 6.36 17.18
C LEU A 82 -2.51 5.67 17.53
N GLN A 83 -3.20 6.07 18.59
CA GLN A 83 -4.47 5.46 18.97
C GLN A 83 -5.49 5.59 17.84
N LEU A 84 -6.15 4.47 17.53
CA LEU A 84 -7.16 4.36 16.49
C LEU A 84 -8.48 3.95 17.11
N THR A 85 -9.56 4.52 16.60
CA THR A 85 -10.91 4.03 16.90
C THR A 85 -11.20 2.77 16.07
N GLU A 86 -12.23 2.03 16.45
CA GLU A 86 -12.73 0.90 15.67
C GLU A 86 -13.17 1.35 14.27
N GLN A 87 -13.81 2.52 14.17
CA GLN A 87 -14.22 3.13 12.92
C GLN A 87 -13.03 3.47 12.02
N ASP A 88 -11.93 3.97 12.59
CA ASP A 88 -10.70 4.23 11.82
C ASP A 88 -10.11 2.92 11.28
N CYS A 89 -10.12 1.85 12.08
CA CYS A 89 -9.62 0.55 11.67
C CYS A 89 -10.46 -0.04 10.53
N GLU A 90 -11.79 0.09 10.61
CA GLU A 90 -12.71 -0.38 9.59
C GLU A 90 -12.61 0.45 8.30
N ALA A 91 -12.56 1.79 8.41
CA ALA A 91 -12.37 2.68 7.27
C ALA A 91 -11.05 2.39 6.55
N LEU A 92 -9.96 2.23 7.32
CA LEU A 92 -8.66 1.87 6.77
C LEU A 92 -8.71 0.52 6.06
N LYS A 93 -9.35 -0.49 6.66
CA LYS A 93 -9.50 -1.81 6.06
C LYS A 93 -10.26 -1.74 4.73
N ASN A 94 -11.38 -1.02 4.69
CA ASN A 94 -12.21 -0.90 3.50
C ASN A 94 -11.48 -0.17 2.36
N GLU A 95 -10.80 0.94 2.66
CA GLU A 95 -10.07 1.73 1.66
C GLU A 95 -8.83 0.99 1.10
N THR A 96 -8.33 0.00 1.84
CA THR A 96 -7.11 -0.72 1.48
C THR A 96 -7.36 -2.14 0.95
N THR A 97 -8.61 -2.44 0.58
CA THR A 97 -9.03 -3.74 0.01
C THR A 97 -8.27 -4.12 -1.27
N ALA A 98 -7.81 -3.14 -2.05
CA ALA A 98 -6.98 -3.38 -3.25
C ALA A 98 -5.51 -3.77 -2.94
N GLN A 99 -5.14 -3.85 -1.66
CA GLN A 99 -3.84 -4.32 -1.16
C GLN A 99 -2.63 -3.76 -1.92
N SER A 100 -1.86 -4.61 -2.62
CA SER A 100 -0.64 -4.22 -3.34
C SER A 100 -0.87 -3.18 -4.43
N PHE A 101 -2.11 -3.05 -4.93
CA PHE A 101 -2.50 -2.03 -5.91
C PHE A 101 -2.92 -0.70 -5.27
N SER A 102 -3.11 -0.65 -3.94
CA SER A 102 -3.42 0.57 -3.18
C SER A 102 -2.15 1.22 -2.65
N ASP A 103 -1.93 2.49 -3.01
CA ASP A 103 -0.82 3.26 -2.45
C ASP A 103 -1.04 3.62 -0.98
N VAL A 104 -2.31 3.80 -0.57
CA VAL A 104 -2.70 3.97 0.83
C VAL A 104 -2.28 2.75 1.65
N TRP A 105 -2.53 1.53 1.14
CA TRP A 105 -2.12 0.29 1.79
C TRP A 105 -0.60 0.20 1.96
N LYS A 106 0.16 0.59 0.92
CA LYS A 106 1.64 0.61 0.99
C LYS A 106 2.14 1.59 2.03
N GLU A 107 1.57 2.79 2.10
CA GLU A 107 1.95 3.80 3.08
C GLU A 107 1.62 3.34 4.50
N GLN A 108 0.40 2.87 4.73
CA GLN A 108 -0.08 2.48 6.05
C GLN A 108 0.68 1.30 6.66
N ARG A 109 1.34 0.49 5.84
CA ARG A 109 2.23 -0.60 6.28
C ARG A 109 3.61 -0.12 6.74
N LYS A 110 4.08 1.04 6.29
CA LYS A 110 5.40 1.55 6.70
C LYS A 110 5.41 1.87 8.18
N GLY A 111 6.43 1.38 8.89
CA GLY A 111 6.53 1.53 10.33
C GLY A 111 5.64 0.59 11.15
N ARG A 112 4.76 -0.21 10.52
CA ARG A 112 3.98 -1.26 11.21
C ARG A 112 4.67 -2.62 11.10
N LEU A 113 4.53 -3.41 12.16
CA LEU A 113 4.92 -4.82 12.22
C LEU A 113 3.84 -5.63 11.50
N THR A 114 4.13 -6.05 10.27
CA THR A 114 3.18 -6.82 9.45
C THR A 114 3.41 -8.32 9.55
N ALA A 115 2.34 -9.12 9.39
CA ALA A 115 2.41 -10.58 9.45
C ALA A 115 3.54 -11.17 8.58
N SER A 116 3.72 -10.67 7.35
CA SER A 116 4.76 -11.12 6.41
C SER A 116 6.20 -10.92 6.88
N ILE A 117 6.45 -10.03 7.85
CA ILE A 117 7.80 -9.78 8.39
C ILE A 117 7.92 -10.17 9.87
N PHE A 118 6.84 -10.64 10.50
CA PHE A 118 6.76 -10.90 11.93
C PHE A 118 7.80 -11.91 12.40
N GLN A 119 7.97 -13.00 11.65
CA GLN A 119 9.00 -14.01 11.95
C GLN A 119 10.41 -13.40 11.98
N ARG A 120 10.74 -12.56 10.99
CA ARG A 120 12.05 -11.89 10.92
C ARG A 120 12.28 -10.96 12.11
N ILE A 121 11.22 -10.29 12.57
CA ILE A 121 11.26 -9.43 13.77
C ILE A 121 11.49 -10.28 15.01
N SER A 122 10.70 -11.33 15.22
CA SER A 122 10.82 -12.20 16.39
C SER A 122 12.23 -12.79 16.53
N THR A 123 12.76 -13.37 15.45
CA THR A 123 14.12 -13.92 15.44
C THR A 123 15.18 -12.85 15.75
N ARG A 124 14.98 -11.63 15.22
CA ARG A 124 15.93 -10.53 15.48
C ARG A 124 15.87 -10.05 16.92
N VAL A 125 14.68 -9.97 17.53
CA VAL A 125 14.53 -9.64 18.95
C VAL A 125 15.28 -10.64 19.82
N ASP A 126 15.14 -11.95 19.55
CA ASP A 126 15.86 -12.97 20.31
C ASP A 126 17.37 -12.92 20.08
N THR A 127 17.81 -12.55 18.88
CA THR A 127 19.24 -12.32 18.60
C THR A 127 19.78 -11.16 19.42
N LEU A 128 19.09 -10.01 19.43
CA LEU A 128 19.50 -8.81 20.17
C LEU A 128 19.51 -9.03 21.69
N ARG A 129 18.62 -9.88 22.21
CA ARG A 129 18.63 -10.28 23.62
C ARG A 129 19.88 -11.07 24.01
N LYS A 130 20.40 -11.88 23.09
CA LYS A 130 21.61 -12.70 23.30
C LYS A 130 22.89 -11.91 23.01
N ASP A 131 22.86 -11.07 21.99
CA ASP A 131 23.95 -10.23 21.55
C ASP A 131 23.43 -8.82 21.22
N PRO A 132 23.54 -7.87 22.17
CA PRO A 132 23.12 -6.49 21.98
C PRO A 132 23.93 -5.74 20.91
N SER A 133 25.09 -6.27 20.47
CA SER A 133 25.94 -5.64 19.46
C SER A 133 25.51 -5.94 18.01
N ALA A 134 24.58 -6.89 17.82
CA ALA A 134 24.10 -7.28 16.51
C ALA A 134 23.36 -6.13 15.79
N ASP A 135 23.72 -5.84 14.53
CA ASP A 135 23.14 -4.71 13.78
C ASP A 135 21.69 -4.98 13.30
N PRO A 136 20.66 -4.22 13.75
CA PRO A 136 19.28 -4.35 13.29
C PRO A 136 18.95 -3.57 12.00
N SER A 137 19.90 -2.81 11.43
CA SER A 137 19.65 -1.82 10.37
C SER A 137 18.95 -2.37 9.14
N ALA A 138 19.30 -3.59 8.70
CA ALA A 138 18.67 -4.22 7.53
C ALA A 138 17.18 -4.53 7.76
N LEU A 139 16.81 -4.96 8.97
CA LEU A 139 15.42 -5.20 9.34
C LEU A 139 14.66 -3.87 9.43
N LEU A 140 15.27 -2.85 10.06
CA LEU A 140 14.68 -1.51 10.17
C LEU A 140 14.40 -0.90 8.80
N LYS A 141 15.31 -1.02 7.84
CA LYS A 141 15.07 -0.60 6.44
C LYS A 141 13.84 -1.28 5.83
N THR A 142 13.62 -2.55 6.15
CA THR A 142 12.44 -3.31 5.69
C THR A 142 11.17 -2.77 6.35
N VAL A 143 11.15 -2.59 7.67
CA VAL A 143 9.98 -2.10 8.44
C VAL A 143 9.60 -0.69 8.00
N LEU A 144 10.58 0.18 7.75
CA LEU A 144 10.37 1.57 7.33
C LEU A 144 10.03 1.70 5.83
N GLY A 145 9.93 0.59 5.08
CA GLY A 145 9.64 0.61 3.65
C GLY A 145 10.74 1.24 2.80
N LYS A 146 11.98 1.30 3.31
CA LYS A 146 13.17 1.81 2.60
C LYS A 146 13.95 0.72 1.88
N ALA A 147 13.60 -0.54 2.10
CA ALA A 147 14.22 -1.67 1.40
C ALA A 147 13.62 -1.81 0.01
N GLU A 148 14.48 -1.92 -1.01
CA GLU A 148 14.04 -2.26 -2.36
C GLU A 148 13.63 -3.73 -2.41
N VAL A 149 12.39 -3.98 -2.83
CA VAL A 149 11.91 -5.35 -3.08
C VAL A 149 12.02 -5.63 -4.58
N LYS A 150 13.00 -6.45 -4.95
CA LYS A 150 13.12 -6.92 -6.34
C LYS A 150 12.04 -7.96 -6.62
N GLN A 151 11.12 -7.64 -7.51
CA GLN A 151 10.06 -8.55 -7.94
C GLN A 151 10.65 -9.68 -8.80
N THR A 152 10.66 -10.89 -8.25
CA THR A 152 11.11 -12.09 -8.97
C THR A 152 10.04 -12.59 -9.94
N SER A 153 10.42 -13.42 -10.91
CA SER A 153 9.46 -14.06 -11.83
C SER A 153 8.42 -14.88 -11.07
N ALA A 154 8.86 -15.63 -10.04
CA ALA A 154 7.96 -16.40 -9.18
C ALA A 154 6.96 -15.52 -8.42
N MET A 155 7.38 -14.37 -7.91
CA MET A 155 6.48 -13.42 -7.23
C MET A 155 5.41 -12.87 -8.19
N LYS A 156 5.82 -12.46 -9.41
CA LYS A 156 4.87 -11.98 -10.43
C LYS A 156 3.87 -13.05 -10.82
N HIS A 157 4.34 -14.29 -10.97
CA HIS A 157 3.49 -15.43 -11.27
C HIS A 157 2.49 -15.69 -10.14
N GLY A 158 2.94 -15.65 -8.88
CA GLY A 158 2.07 -15.78 -7.71
C GLY A 158 0.97 -14.71 -7.68
N ILE A 159 1.35 -13.44 -7.85
CA ILE A 159 0.40 -12.31 -7.91
C ILE A 159 -0.63 -12.51 -9.04
N ALA A 160 -0.19 -12.98 -10.21
CA ALA A 160 -1.09 -13.19 -11.35
C ALA A 160 -2.06 -14.37 -11.16
N LEU A 161 -1.66 -15.42 -10.44
CA LEU A 161 -2.49 -16.60 -10.20
C LEU A 161 -3.38 -16.50 -8.96
N GLU A 162 -3.09 -15.58 -8.04
CA GLU A 162 -3.87 -15.40 -6.81
C GLU A 162 -5.39 -15.25 -7.06
N PRO A 163 -5.87 -14.45 -8.04
CA PRO A 163 -7.30 -14.35 -8.33
C PRO A 163 -7.93 -15.67 -8.80
N VAL A 164 -7.16 -16.47 -9.56
CA VAL A 164 -7.59 -17.78 -10.05
C VAL A 164 -7.75 -18.75 -8.87
N ALA A 165 -6.77 -18.76 -7.96
CA ALA A 165 -6.81 -19.57 -6.75
C ALA A 165 -7.99 -19.20 -5.84
N LYS A 166 -8.22 -17.89 -5.61
CA LYS A 166 -9.38 -17.39 -4.84
C LYS A 166 -10.70 -17.86 -5.45
N LYS A 167 -10.86 -17.75 -6.78
CA LYS A 167 -12.08 -18.19 -7.48
C LYS A 167 -12.32 -19.69 -7.34
N ALA A 168 -11.26 -20.51 -7.49
CA ALA A 168 -11.35 -21.95 -7.32
C ALA A 168 -11.77 -22.32 -5.88
N TYR A 169 -11.15 -21.66 -4.88
CA TYR A 169 -11.49 -21.84 -3.47
C TYR A 169 -12.96 -21.46 -3.17
N VAL A 170 -13.40 -20.29 -3.61
CA VAL A 170 -14.79 -19.82 -3.38
C VAL A 170 -15.80 -20.77 -4.04
N THR A 171 -15.51 -21.28 -5.24
CA THR A 171 -16.38 -22.24 -5.93
C THR A 171 -16.49 -23.55 -5.15
N LEU A 172 -15.36 -24.07 -4.67
CA LEU A 172 -15.33 -25.27 -3.85
C LEU A 172 -16.12 -25.08 -2.53
N MET A 173 -15.91 -23.96 -1.84
CA MET A 173 -16.56 -23.72 -0.55
C MET A 173 -18.06 -23.48 -0.67
N LYS A 174 -18.52 -22.83 -1.75
CA LYS A 174 -19.96 -22.68 -2.05
C LYS A 174 -20.67 -24.02 -2.25
N SER A 175 -19.96 -25.05 -2.72
CA SER A 175 -20.55 -26.40 -2.85
C SER A 175 -20.69 -27.14 -1.52
N LYS A 176 -19.88 -26.78 -0.51
CA LYS A 176 -19.81 -27.47 0.79
C LYS A 176 -20.57 -26.75 1.90
N HIS A 177 -20.68 -25.42 1.82
CA HIS A 177 -21.25 -24.58 2.87
C HIS A 177 -22.52 -23.86 2.39
N LYS A 178 -23.56 -23.87 3.22
CA LYS A 178 -24.76 -23.05 2.99
C LYS A 178 -24.42 -21.58 3.24
N ARG A 179 -24.96 -20.68 2.40
CA ARG A 179 -24.80 -19.22 2.52
C ARG A 179 -23.34 -18.73 2.63
N PHE A 180 -22.40 -19.42 1.99
CA PHE A 180 -20.99 -19.00 1.98
C PHE A 180 -20.81 -17.62 1.36
N LYS A 181 -20.21 -16.69 2.13
CA LYS A 181 -19.83 -15.34 1.69
C LYS A 181 -18.31 -15.22 1.72
N SER A 182 -17.77 -14.53 0.74
CA SER A 182 -16.34 -14.22 0.67
C SER A 182 -16.17 -12.77 0.25
N LYS A 183 -15.20 -12.09 0.86
CA LYS A 183 -14.81 -10.71 0.51
C LYS A 183 -13.30 -10.58 0.49
N ASP A 184 -12.81 -9.67 -0.35
CA ASP A 184 -11.41 -9.27 -0.29
C ASP A 184 -11.12 -8.56 1.04
N SER A 185 -9.89 -8.72 1.52
CA SER A 185 -9.44 -8.16 2.79
C SER A 185 -8.50 -6.98 2.55
N GLY A 186 -8.61 -5.94 3.38
CA GLY A 186 -7.65 -4.85 3.40
C GLY A 186 -6.58 -5.00 4.48
N LEU A 187 -6.07 -3.87 4.96
CA LEU A 187 -5.16 -3.82 6.10
C LEU A 187 -5.96 -3.80 7.41
N ALA A 188 -5.98 -4.93 8.11
CA ALA A 188 -6.49 -5.02 9.46
C ALA A 188 -5.41 -4.56 10.46
N VAL A 189 -5.69 -3.50 11.21
CA VAL A 189 -4.82 -3.00 12.28
C VAL A 189 -5.36 -3.47 13.62
N LEU A 190 -4.46 -3.88 14.52
CA LEU A 190 -4.85 -4.24 15.88
C LEU A 190 -5.06 -2.96 16.71
N GLN A 191 -6.31 -2.67 17.08
CA GLN A 191 -6.68 -1.44 17.78
C GLN A 191 -5.87 -1.19 19.07
N SER A 192 -5.67 -2.23 19.89
CA SER A 192 -4.91 -2.13 21.15
C SER A 192 -3.41 -1.91 20.95
N LYS A 193 -2.88 -2.29 19.79
CA LYS A 193 -1.48 -2.14 19.41
C LYS A 193 -1.39 -1.70 17.95
N PRO A 194 -1.65 -0.42 17.65
CA PRO A 194 -1.76 0.07 16.27
C PRO A 194 -0.50 -0.17 15.43
N PHE A 195 0.67 -0.32 16.04
CA PHE A 195 1.90 -0.70 15.34
C PHE A 195 1.88 -2.14 14.78
N ILE A 196 0.86 -2.97 15.06
CA ILE A 196 0.69 -4.32 14.50
C ILE A 196 -0.43 -4.32 13.46
N ALA A 197 -0.16 -4.92 12.30
CA ALA A 197 -1.16 -5.03 11.24
C ALA A 197 -1.02 -6.33 10.41
N ALA A 198 -2.09 -6.72 9.73
CA ALA A 198 -2.10 -7.85 8.81
C ALA A 198 -3.06 -7.59 7.65
N SER A 199 -2.83 -8.27 6.53
CA SER A 199 -3.79 -8.36 5.43
C SER A 199 -3.96 -9.83 5.11
N ALA A 200 -5.20 -10.31 5.19
CA ALA A 200 -5.52 -11.68 4.80
C ALA A 200 -5.67 -11.76 3.28
N ASP A 201 -5.55 -12.96 2.71
CA ASP A 201 -5.78 -13.14 1.28
C ASP A 201 -7.28 -13.04 0.96
N LEU A 202 -8.12 -13.68 1.77
CA LEU A 202 -9.57 -13.73 1.61
C LEU A 202 -10.25 -13.81 2.99
N GLU A 203 -11.28 -13.01 3.20
CA GLU A 203 -12.17 -13.13 4.35
C GLU A 203 -13.41 -13.92 3.96
N THR A 204 -13.75 -14.91 4.78
CA THR A 204 -14.85 -15.83 4.50
C THR A 204 -15.76 -15.93 5.71
N ASP A 205 -17.05 -16.04 5.43
CA ASP A 205 -18.08 -16.17 6.44
C ASP A 205 -19.10 -17.23 6.02
N CYS A 206 -19.56 -18.01 6.99
CA CYS A 206 -20.49 -19.13 6.82
C CYS A 206 -21.57 -19.03 7.90
N GLU A 207 -22.82 -18.89 7.49
CA GLU A 207 -24.00 -18.85 8.38
C GLU A 207 -24.78 -20.16 8.43
#